data_AF-A0A099Z9I9-F1
#
_entry.id   AF-A0A099Z9I9-F1
#
_cell.length_a   1.000
_cell.length_b   1.000
_cell.length_c   1.000
_cell.angle_alpha   90.00
_cell.angle_beta   90.00
_cell.angle_gamma   90.00
#
_symmetry.space_group_name_H-M   'P 1'
#
loop_
_entity.id
_entity.type
_entity.pdbx_description
1 polymer ?
#
loop_
_entity_poly.entity_id
_entity_poly.type
_entity_poly.pdbx_seq_one_letter_code
_entity_poly.pdbx_strand_id
1 'polypeptide(L)'
;RGRFKSKSRAPTDRFVGLTVEQKCELVERELEETKDEIQKIQEESEQTLRDLEAAMEEADIWWAEVKKAISDFDKEVSILSQKKGGTMASEKLLRYLEERSHQRDLLKEKLRLKNDSLRSYKKKLQQQLRQKEQMGETLREVRFEQLQIRNMQYQEKIEEKNEELLQLKLTSGKTVQALNFHKRRLQDAMETSVCLMKDISQRKELLEKIERETILAEEERAKAESLNKQLRRQLSDYRVPPVLRYVQEKMAISDLQTSLKAWERKVSIAEMSLQSYRRAWNRVKMTSKQH
;
A
#
# COMPACT_ATOMS: atom_id res chain seq x y z
N ARG A 1 43.59 13.03 -71.36
CA ARG A 1 43.49 13.33 -69.90
C ARG A 1 42.29 14.25 -69.69
N GLY A 2 41.22 13.75 -69.08
CA GLY A 2 40.02 14.53 -68.76
C GLY A 2 39.07 13.66 -67.95
N ARG A 3 39.19 13.73 -66.62
CA ARG A 3 38.39 12.97 -65.65
C ARG A 3 37.11 13.77 -65.38
N PHE A 4 35.99 13.40 -65.99
CA PHE A 4 34.67 13.88 -65.55
C PHE A 4 34.16 12.97 -64.43
N LYS A 5 34.03 13.54 -63.23
CA LYS A 5 33.41 12.91 -62.06
C LYS A 5 31.90 12.79 -62.29
N SER A 6 31.40 11.57 -62.41
CA SER A 6 29.97 11.25 -62.35
C SER A 6 29.45 11.48 -60.92
N LYS A 7 28.55 12.45 -60.75
CA LYS A 7 27.75 12.68 -59.53
C LYS A 7 26.97 11.40 -59.20
N SER A 8 27.16 10.88 -57.99
CA SER A 8 26.36 9.82 -57.40
C SER A 8 24.89 10.24 -57.33
N ARG A 9 24.00 9.46 -57.94
CA ARG A 9 22.56 9.51 -57.67
C ARG A 9 22.33 9.18 -56.19
N ALA A 10 21.62 10.05 -55.48
CA ALA A 10 21.16 9.80 -54.12
C ALA A 10 20.21 8.59 -54.13
N PRO A 11 20.29 7.68 -53.15
CA PRO A 11 19.41 6.53 -53.10
C PRO A 11 18.09 6.89 -52.42
N THR A 12 17.04 6.27 -52.93
CA THR A 12 15.79 5.93 -52.22
C THR A 12 14.92 7.10 -51.76
N ASP A 13 13.94 7.38 -52.61
CA ASP A 13 12.54 7.52 -52.20
C ASP A 13 12.24 6.46 -51.12
N ARG A 14 12.30 6.87 -49.84
CA ARG A 14 11.90 6.01 -48.73
C ARG A 14 10.39 5.89 -48.84
N PHE A 15 9.92 4.82 -49.47
CA PHE A 15 8.56 4.33 -49.25
C PHE A 15 8.39 4.19 -47.74
N VAL A 16 7.67 5.14 -47.13
CA VAL A 16 7.25 5.03 -45.75
C VAL A 16 6.28 3.86 -45.73
N GLY A 17 6.75 2.71 -45.26
CA GLY A 17 5.92 1.53 -45.12
C GLY A 17 4.73 1.86 -44.22
N LEU A 18 3.54 1.38 -44.60
CA LEU A 18 2.33 1.54 -43.80
C LEU A 18 2.61 1.09 -42.35
N THR A 19 2.12 1.86 -41.40
CA THR A 19 2.21 1.50 -39.98
C THR A 19 1.41 0.21 -39.73
N VAL A 20 1.72 -0.49 -38.63
CA VAL A 20 0.99 -1.72 -38.28
C VAL A 20 -0.51 -1.44 -38.14
N GLU A 21 -0.87 -0.29 -37.55
CA GLU A 21 -2.25 0.18 -37.43
C GLU A 21 -2.92 0.38 -38.81
N GLN A 22 -2.26 1.08 -39.74
CA GLN A 22 -2.78 1.27 -41.10
C GLN A 22 -2.94 -0.05 -41.87
N LYS A 23 -2.06 -1.03 -41.61
CA LYS A 23 -2.18 -2.38 -42.19
C LYS A 23 -3.36 -3.14 -41.58
N CYS A 24 -3.58 -3.04 -40.27
CA CYS A 24 -4.75 -3.62 -39.61
C CYS A 24 -6.04 -3.00 -40.15
N GLU A 25 -6.12 -1.67 -40.25
CA GLU A 25 -7.29 -0.97 -40.82
C GLU A 25 -7.55 -1.34 -42.29
N LEU A 26 -6.50 -1.56 -43.08
CA LEU A 26 -6.64 -2.01 -44.47
C LEU A 26 -7.16 -3.45 -44.51
N VAL A 27 -6.58 -4.35 -43.70
CA VAL A 27 -7.03 -5.75 -43.63
C VAL A 27 -8.47 -5.85 -43.12
N GLU A 28 -8.86 -5.04 -42.15
CA GLU A 28 -10.24 -5.00 -41.65
C GLU A 28 -11.22 -4.51 -42.71
N ARG A 29 -10.86 -3.47 -43.48
CA ARG A 29 -11.70 -3.00 -44.60
C ARG A 29 -11.82 -4.03 -45.71
N GLU A 30 -10.72 -4.61 -46.17
CA GLU A 30 -10.73 -5.66 -47.18
C GLU A 30 -11.51 -6.90 -46.71
N LEU A 31 -11.42 -7.22 -45.42
CA LEU A 31 -12.20 -8.31 -44.82
C LEU A 31 -13.69 -7.99 -44.76
N GLU A 32 -14.08 -6.74 -44.55
CA GLU A 32 -15.48 -6.34 -44.60
C GLU A 32 -16.01 -6.26 -46.03
N GLU A 33 -15.24 -5.70 -46.96
CA GLU A 33 -15.58 -5.66 -48.39
C GLU A 33 -15.77 -7.07 -48.97
N THR A 34 -14.86 -8.01 -48.64
CA THR A 34 -15.00 -9.41 -49.09
C THR A 34 -16.18 -10.12 -48.44
N LYS A 35 -16.55 -9.82 -47.20
CA LYS A 35 -17.79 -10.34 -46.60
C LYS A 35 -19.03 -9.81 -47.31
N ASP A 36 -19.07 -8.51 -47.60
CA ASP A 36 -20.17 -7.87 -48.32
C ASP A 36 -20.32 -8.48 -49.72
N GLU A 37 -19.21 -8.70 -50.42
CA GLU A 37 -19.19 -9.37 -51.73
C GLU A 37 -19.69 -10.81 -51.63
N ILE A 38 -19.23 -11.58 -50.64
CA ILE A 38 -19.70 -12.96 -50.41
C ILE A 38 -21.20 -12.97 -50.14
N GLN A 39 -21.69 -12.07 -49.29
CA GLN A 39 -23.10 -11.99 -48.94
C GLN A 39 -23.94 -11.63 -50.18
N LYS A 40 -23.48 -10.66 -50.98
CA LYS A 40 -24.15 -10.30 -52.22
C LYS A 40 -24.22 -11.46 -53.22
N ILE A 41 -23.12 -12.19 -53.41
CA ILE A 41 -23.08 -13.37 -54.27
C ILE A 41 -24.03 -14.46 -53.73
N GLN A 42 -24.08 -14.66 -52.42
CA GLN A 42 -25.01 -15.60 -51.80
C GLN A 42 -26.46 -15.20 -52.07
N GLU A 43 -26.84 -13.95 -51.82
CA GLU A 43 -28.20 -13.45 -52.07
C GLU A 43 -28.60 -13.57 -53.55
N GLU A 44 -27.70 -13.24 -54.48
CA GLU A 44 -27.92 -13.41 -55.92
C GLU A 44 -28.06 -14.89 -56.32
N SER A 45 -27.21 -15.76 -55.77
CA SER A 45 -27.26 -17.20 -56.02
C SER A 45 -28.52 -17.86 -55.47
N GLU A 46 -28.98 -17.45 -54.28
CA GLU A 46 -30.22 -17.94 -53.69
C GLU A 46 -31.43 -17.46 -54.50
N GLN A 47 -31.42 -16.21 -54.94
CA GLN A 47 -32.50 -15.67 -55.75
C GLN A 47 -32.60 -16.42 -57.09
N THR A 48 -31.48 -16.63 -57.76
CA THR A 48 -31.45 -17.39 -59.03
C THR A 48 -31.87 -18.85 -58.83
N LEU A 49 -31.46 -19.51 -57.74
CA LEU A 49 -31.93 -20.86 -57.41
C LEU A 49 -33.44 -20.89 -57.22
N ARG A 50 -34.01 -19.97 -56.43
CA ARG A 50 -35.47 -19.89 -56.22
C ARG A 50 -36.23 -19.65 -57.53
N ASP A 51 -35.69 -18.80 -58.41
CA ASP A 51 -36.31 -18.51 -59.70
C ASP A 51 -36.29 -19.74 -60.63
N LEU A 52 -35.17 -20.50 -60.64
CA LEU A 52 -35.05 -21.75 -61.40
C LEU A 52 -35.98 -22.84 -60.85
N GLU A 53 -36.05 -23.00 -59.52
CA GLU A 53 -36.97 -23.94 -58.87
C GLU A 53 -38.42 -23.62 -59.23
N ALA A 54 -38.83 -22.35 -59.14
CA ALA A 54 -40.17 -21.92 -59.54
C ALA A 54 -40.45 -22.21 -61.02
N ALA A 55 -39.48 -21.99 -61.91
CA ALA A 55 -39.63 -22.28 -63.33
C ALA A 55 -39.74 -23.79 -63.63
N MET A 56 -39.01 -24.64 -62.90
CA MET A 56 -39.15 -26.10 -63.02
C MET A 56 -40.52 -26.58 -62.54
N GLU A 57 -40.98 -26.10 -61.38
CA GLU A 57 -42.31 -26.44 -60.86
C GLU A 57 -43.42 -26.00 -61.83
N GLU A 58 -43.30 -24.80 -62.41
CA GLU A 58 -44.23 -24.34 -63.44
C GLU A 58 -44.21 -25.27 -64.66
N ALA A 59 -43.03 -25.61 -65.17
CA ALA A 59 -42.89 -26.50 -66.33
C ALA A 59 -43.51 -27.90 -66.07
N ASP A 60 -43.33 -28.45 -64.88
CA ASP A 60 -43.90 -29.74 -64.48
C ASP A 60 -45.44 -29.69 -64.44
N ILE A 61 -46.01 -28.61 -63.90
CA ILE A 61 -47.46 -28.39 -63.88
C ILE A 61 -47.99 -28.27 -65.32
N TRP A 62 -47.36 -27.43 -66.14
CA TRP A 62 -47.73 -27.27 -67.55
C TRP A 62 -47.65 -28.58 -68.32
N TRP A 63 -46.60 -29.38 -68.11
CA TRP A 63 -46.44 -30.67 -68.76
C TRP A 63 -47.55 -31.65 -68.38
N ALA A 64 -47.90 -31.71 -67.09
CA ALA A 64 -49.01 -32.53 -66.60
C ALA A 64 -50.36 -32.08 -67.20
N GLU A 65 -50.60 -30.78 -67.31
CA GLU A 65 -51.81 -30.22 -67.92
C GLU A 65 -51.91 -30.53 -69.41
N VAL A 66 -50.82 -30.35 -70.17
CA VAL A 66 -50.77 -30.66 -71.61
C VAL A 66 -51.01 -32.16 -71.84
N LYS A 67 -50.36 -33.03 -71.07
CA LYS A 67 -50.55 -34.48 -71.18
C LYS A 67 -52.00 -34.88 -70.92
N LYS A 68 -52.63 -34.27 -69.90
CA LYS A 68 -54.05 -34.48 -69.62
C LYS A 68 -54.93 -33.96 -70.76
N ALA A 69 -54.65 -32.76 -71.28
CA ALA A 69 -55.40 -32.17 -72.39
C ALA A 69 -55.35 -33.05 -73.65
N ILE A 70 -54.18 -33.62 -73.99
CA ILE A 70 -54.02 -34.56 -75.10
C ILE A 70 -54.86 -35.83 -74.88
N SER A 71 -54.79 -36.44 -73.69
CA SER A 71 -55.59 -37.62 -73.35
C SER A 71 -57.09 -37.33 -73.43
N ASP A 72 -57.55 -36.20 -72.90
CA ASP A 72 -58.96 -35.82 -72.91
C ASP A 72 -59.45 -35.54 -74.33
N PHE A 73 -58.63 -34.85 -75.15
CA PHE A 73 -58.93 -34.62 -76.56
C PHE A 73 -59.07 -35.93 -77.35
N ASP A 74 -58.14 -36.86 -77.17
CA ASP A 74 -58.16 -38.15 -77.89
C ASP A 74 -59.40 -38.98 -77.49
N LYS A 75 -59.77 -38.99 -76.20
CA LYS A 75 -60.99 -39.65 -75.71
C LYS A 75 -62.26 -39.04 -76.32
N GLU A 76 -62.37 -37.72 -76.37
CA GLU A 76 -63.60 -37.05 -76.79
C GLU A 76 -63.73 -36.95 -78.32
N VAL A 77 -62.63 -36.83 -79.05
CA VAL A 77 -62.62 -36.58 -80.51
C VAL A 77 -62.35 -37.86 -81.32
N SER A 78 -61.37 -38.69 -80.95
CA SER A 78 -61.00 -39.89 -81.74
C SER A 78 -62.00 -41.04 -81.63
N ILE A 79 -62.61 -41.25 -80.46
CA ILE A 79 -63.58 -42.35 -80.23
C ILE A 79 -64.85 -42.19 -81.08
N LEU A 80 -65.16 -40.96 -81.51
CA LEU A 80 -66.41 -40.62 -82.19
C LEU A 80 -66.24 -40.36 -83.70
N SER A 81 -65.06 -39.91 -84.14
CA SER A 81 -64.78 -39.68 -85.58
C SER A 81 -64.71 -40.99 -86.38
N GLN A 82 -64.39 -42.12 -85.74
CA GLN A 82 -64.36 -43.44 -86.39
C GLN A 82 -65.75 -44.06 -86.64
N LYS A 83 -66.85 -43.52 -86.08
CA LYS A 83 -68.18 -44.19 -86.10
C LYS A 83 -69.30 -43.46 -86.86
N LYS A 84 -69.20 -42.17 -87.18
CA LYS A 84 -70.23 -41.41 -87.93
C LYS A 84 -69.62 -40.27 -88.76
N GLY A 85 -70.18 -40.03 -89.95
CA GLY A 85 -69.62 -39.15 -91.00
C GLY A 85 -69.26 -37.70 -90.62
N GLY A 86 -68.48 -37.05 -91.50
CA GLY A 86 -67.67 -35.85 -91.23
C GLY A 86 -68.37 -34.63 -90.62
N THR A 87 -69.65 -34.38 -90.90
CA THR A 87 -70.37 -33.19 -90.39
C THR A 87 -70.67 -33.26 -88.89
N MET A 88 -70.93 -34.46 -88.35
CA MET A 88 -71.15 -34.64 -86.90
C MET A 88 -69.84 -34.56 -86.11
N ALA A 89 -68.70 -34.86 -86.74
CA ALA A 89 -67.39 -34.76 -86.13
C ALA A 89 -66.94 -33.29 -85.97
N SER A 90 -67.20 -32.43 -86.96
CA SER A 90 -66.87 -31.00 -86.88
C SER A 90 -67.68 -30.25 -85.82
N GLU A 91 -68.97 -30.56 -85.67
CA GLU A 91 -69.83 -29.89 -84.68
C GLU A 91 -69.44 -30.25 -83.23
N LYS A 92 -69.00 -31.50 -82.99
CA LYS A 92 -68.50 -31.91 -81.68
C LYS A 92 -67.13 -31.31 -81.37
N LEU A 93 -66.26 -31.19 -82.36
CA LEU A 93 -64.97 -30.50 -82.20
C LEU A 93 -65.19 -29.03 -81.83
N LEU A 94 -66.15 -28.36 -82.46
CA LEU A 94 -66.51 -26.98 -82.12
C LEU A 94 -66.99 -26.86 -80.66
N ARG A 95 -67.92 -27.74 -80.23
CA ARG A 95 -68.40 -27.78 -78.84
C ARG A 95 -67.28 -28.04 -77.83
N TYR A 96 -66.33 -28.93 -78.15
CA TYR A 96 -65.16 -29.17 -77.31
C TYR A 96 -64.31 -27.91 -77.15
N LEU A 97 -64.03 -27.20 -78.26
CA LEU A 97 -63.25 -25.97 -78.23
C LEU A 97 -63.94 -24.85 -77.44
N GLU A 98 -65.25 -24.71 -77.59
CA GLU A 98 -66.07 -23.74 -76.85
C GLU A 98 -66.06 -24.04 -75.34
N GLU A 99 -66.32 -25.28 -74.94
CA GLU A 99 -66.29 -25.72 -73.54
C GLU A 99 -64.89 -25.53 -72.93
N ARG A 100 -63.82 -25.88 -73.67
CA ARG A 100 -62.44 -25.62 -73.21
C ARG A 100 -62.12 -24.15 -73.10
N SER A 101 -62.64 -23.30 -73.98
CA SER A 101 -62.49 -21.85 -73.85
C SER A 101 -63.17 -21.34 -72.59
N HIS A 102 -64.40 -21.79 -72.33
CA HIS A 102 -65.15 -21.40 -71.14
C HIS A 102 -64.44 -21.84 -69.84
N GLN A 103 -63.90 -23.06 -69.79
CA GLN A 103 -63.12 -23.56 -68.65
C GLN A 103 -61.85 -22.72 -68.41
N ARG A 104 -61.14 -22.31 -69.47
CA ARG A 104 -59.98 -21.42 -69.35
C ARG A 104 -60.37 -20.05 -68.80
N ASP A 105 -61.48 -19.48 -69.25
CA ASP A 105 -61.97 -18.19 -68.75
C ASP A 105 -62.35 -18.25 -67.27
N LEU A 106 -63.00 -19.33 -66.83
CA LEU A 106 -63.30 -19.57 -65.41
C LEU A 106 -62.04 -19.70 -64.56
N LEU A 107 -61.03 -20.44 -65.05
CA LEU A 107 -59.75 -20.58 -64.35
C LEU A 107 -59.02 -19.23 -64.26
N LYS A 108 -59.04 -18.45 -65.33
CA LYS A 108 -58.44 -17.10 -65.37
C LYS A 108 -59.07 -16.18 -64.30
N GLU A 109 -60.39 -16.15 -64.19
CA GLU A 109 -61.04 -15.32 -63.17
C GLU A 109 -60.73 -15.80 -61.76
N LYS A 110 -60.72 -17.12 -61.54
CA LYS A 110 -60.31 -17.72 -60.24
C LYS A 110 -58.88 -17.32 -59.86
N LEU A 111 -57.93 -17.39 -60.80
CA LEU A 111 -56.55 -17.00 -60.56
C LEU A 111 -56.43 -15.49 -60.30
N ARG A 112 -57.20 -14.65 -61.01
CA ARG A 112 -57.24 -13.19 -60.79
C ARG A 112 -57.66 -12.86 -59.35
N LEU A 113 -58.78 -13.42 -58.90
CA LEU A 113 -59.29 -13.20 -57.53
C LEU A 113 -58.29 -13.69 -56.46
N LYS A 114 -57.63 -14.83 -56.70
CA LYS A 114 -56.61 -15.35 -55.78
C LYS A 114 -55.38 -14.44 -55.74
N ASN A 115 -54.94 -13.93 -56.89
CA ASN A 115 -53.82 -13.01 -56.99
C ASN A 115 -54.10 -11.67 -56.27
N ASP A 116 -55.31 -11.11 -56.45
CA ASP A 116 -55.72 -9.88 -55.75
C ASP A 116 -55.80 -10.07 -54.23
N SER A 117 -56.28 -11.24 -53.78
CA SER A 117 -56.30 -11.63 -52.37
C SER A 117 -54.88 -11.75 -51.79
N LEU A 118 -53.97 -12.41 -52.50
CA LEU A 118 -52.56 -12.55 -52.10
C LEU A 118 -51.83 -11.20 -52.09
N ARG A 119 -52.07 -10.33 -53.07
CA ARG A 119 -51.52 -8.96 -53.10
C ARG A 119 -51.98 -8.15 -51.88
N SER A 120 -53.25 -8.26 -51.52
CA SER A 120 -53.81 -7.60 -50.33
C SER A 120 -53.21 -8.14 -49.05
N TYR A 121 -53.01 -9.47 -48.95
CA TYR A 121 -52.38 -10.11 -47.80
C TYR A 121 -50.89 -9.73 -47.65
N LYS A 122 -50.13 -9.72 -48.75
CA LYS A 122 -48.73 -9.25 -48.80
C LYS A 122 -48.61 -7.82 -48.27
N LYS A 123 -49.49 -6.91 -48.72
CA LYS A 123 -49.50 -5.52 -48.24
C LYS A 123 -49.74 -5.42 -46.73
N LYS A 124 -50.67 -6.22 -46.19
CA LYS A 124 -50.93 -6.27 -44.74
C LYS A 124 -49.71 -6.75 -43.95
N LEU A 125 -49.06 -7.82 -44.40
CA LEU A 125 -47.85 -8.34 -43.75
C LEU A 125 -46.70 -7.32 -43.80
N GLN A 126 -46.48 -6.67 -44.93
CA GLN A 126 -45.46 -5.61 -45.05
C GLN A 126 -45.74 -4.43 -44.11
N GLN A 127 -47.00 -4.04 -43.92
CA GLN A 127 -47.36 -2.98 -42.98
C GLN A 127 -47.12 -3.41 -41.53
N GLN A 128 -47.45 -4.65 -41.16
CA GLN A 128 -47.18 -5.18 -39.83
C GLN A 128 -45.68 -5.26 -39.54
N LEU A 129 -44.88 -5.67 -40.52
CA LEU A 129 -43.42 -5.71 -40.40
C LEU A 129 -42.86 -4.32 -40.09
N ARG A 130 -43.25 -3.29 -40.87
CA ARG A 130 -42.82 -1.90 -40.63
C ARG A 130 -43.21 -1.38 -39.24
N GLN A 131 -44.42 -1.69 -38.78
CA GLN A 131 -44.86 -1.32 -37.43
C GLN A 131 -44.03 -2.00 -36.34
N LYS A 132 -43.69 -3.28 -36.53
CA LYS A 132 -42.84 -4.03 -35.59
C LYS A 132 -41.41 -3.50 -35.56
N GLU A 133 -40.85 -3.14 -36.70
CA GLU A 133 -39.51 -2.54 -36.82
C GLU A 133 -39.44 -1.19 -36.10
N GLN A 134 -40.38 -0.28 -36.40
CA GLN A 134 -40.46 1.04 -35.75
C GLN A 134 -40.64 0.92 -34.22
N MET A 135 -41.54 0.04 -33.77
CA MET A 135 -41.72 -0.22 -32.33
C MET A 135 -40.44 -0.77 -31.70
N GLY A 136 -39.70 -1.63 -32.40
CA GLY A 136 -38.42 -2.17 -31.96
C GLY A 136 -37.33 -1.10 -31.86
N GLU A 137 -37.29 -0.13 -32.77
CA GLU A 137 -36.37 1.01 -32.72
C GLU A 137 -36.64 1.91 -31.52
N THR A 138 -37.88 2.35 -31.32
CA THR A 138 -38.23 3.20 -30.16
C THR A 138 -37.96 2.51 -28.82
N LEU A 139 -38.25 1.20 -28.71
CA LEU A 139 -37.94 0.42 -27.51
C LEU A 139 -36.43 0.29 -27.27
N ARG A 140 -35.62 0.21 -28.33
CA ARG A 140 -34.16 0.18 -28.22
C ARG A 140 -33.62 1.54 -27.76
N GLU A 141 -34.11 2.64 -28.32
CA GLU A 141 -33.74 4.00 -27.92
C GLU A 141 -34.03 4.25 -26.44
N VAL A 142 -35.26 3.99 -25.99
CA VAL A 142 -35.64 4.16 -24.58
C VAL A 142 -34.78 3.30 -23.64
N ARG A 143 -34.49 2.05 -24.03
CA ARG A 143 -33.59 1.19 -23.23
C ARG A 143 -32.16 1.74 -23.18
N PHE A 144 -31.68 2.30 -24.27
CA PHE A 144 -30.34 2.90 -24.33
C PHE A 144 -30.26 4.15 -23.47
N GLU A 145 -31.24 5.04 -23.54
CA GLU A 145 -31.36 6.21 -22.65
C GLU A 145 -31.43 5.77 -21.18
N GLN A 146 -32.23 4.76 -20.86
CA GLN A 146 -32.32 4.21 -19.50
C GLN A 146 -30.97 3.66 -19.01
N LEU A 147 -30.19 3.02 -19.88
CA LEU A 147 -28.85 2.54 -19.57
C LEU A 147 -27.89 3.71 -19.31
N GLN A 148 -27.95 4.76 -20.13
CA GLN A 148 -27.15 5.97 -19.93
C GLN A 148 -27.47 6.65 -18.60
N ILE A 149 -28.75 6.84 -18.28
CA ILE A 149 -29.18 7.43 -17.00
C ILE A 149 -28.64 6.60 -15.84
N ARG A 150 -28.78 5.27 -15.90
CA ARG A 150 -28.29 4.39 -14.83
C ARG A 150 -26.77 4.44 -14.71
N ASN A 151 -26.05 4.51 -15.83
CA ASN A 151 -24.59 4.63 -15.83
C ASN A 151 -24.16 5.96 -15.17
N MET A 152 -24.77 7.07 -15.56
CA MET A 152 -24.55 8.39 -14.97
C MET A 152 -24.79 8.38 -13.44
N GLN A 153 -25.90 7.79 -12.99
CA GLN A 153 -26.20 7.64 -11.56
C GLN A 153 -25.16 6.80 -10.80
N TYR A 154 -24.61 5.75 -11.42
CA TYR A 154 -23.54 4.97 -10.80
C TYR A 154 -22.23 5.74 -10.76
N GLN A 155 -21.94 6.53 -11.79
CA GLN A 155 -20.75 7.36 -11.84
C GLN A 155 -20.78 8.43 -10.74
N GLU A 156 -21.91 9.12 -10.55
CA GLU A 156 -22.12 10.08 -9.46
C GLU A 156 -21.90 9.42 -8.08
N LYS A 157 -22.44 8.20 -7.86
CA LYS A 157 -22.22 7.47 -6.61
C LYS A 157 -20.77 7.07 -6.41
N ILE A 158 -20.05 6.70 -7.46
CA ILE A 158 -18.63 6.38 -7.39
C ILE A 158 -17.84 7.63 -7.01
N GLU A 159 -18.16 8.78 -7.59
CA GLU A 159 -17.54 10.07 -7.29
C GLU A 159 -17.78 10.47 -5.83
N GLU A 160 -19.02 10.41 -5.34
CA GLU A 160 -19.37 10.67 -3.94
C GLU A 160 -18.57 9.77 -2.97
N LYS A 161 -18.51 8.47 -3.26
CA LYS A 161 -17.74 7.51 -2.44
C LYS A 161 -16.24 7.77 -2.47
N ASN A 162 -15.70 8.22 -3.61
CA ASN A 162 -14.30 8.58 -3.74
C ASN A 162 -13.96 9.84 -2.95
N GLU A 163 -14.85 10.84 -2.94
CA GLU A 163 -14.71 12.04 -2.12
C GLU A 163 -14.74 11.72 -0.62
N GLU A 164 -15.71 10.91 -0.18
CA GLU A 164 -15.77 10.40 1.22
C GLU A 164 -14.46 9.68 1.60
N LEU A 165 -13.98 8.80 0.74
CA LEU A 165 -12.73 8.06 0.97
C LEU A 165 -11.52 9.00 1.07
N LEU A 166 -11.46 10.04 0.24
CA LEU A 166 -10.40 11.04 0.29
C LEU A 166 -10.42 11.81 1.61
N GLN A 167 -11.60 12.24 2.08
CA GLN A 167 -11.75 12.91 3.37
C GLN A 167 -11.34 12.01 4.53
N LEU A 168 -11.72 10.73 4.49
CA LEU A 168 -11.31 9.74 5.50
C LEU A 168 -9.80 9.52 5.50
N LYS A 169 -9.16 9.45 4.32
CA LYS A 169 -7.69 9.34 4.23
C LYS A 169 -6.98 10.57 4.81
N LEU A 170 -7.47 11.77 4.51
CA LEU A 170 -6.91 13.01 5.05
C LEU A 170 -7.06 13.09 6.57
N THR A 171 -8.23 12.78 7.10
CA THR A 171 -8.48 12.76 8.55
C THR A 171 -7.64 11.68 9.24
N SER A 172 -7.56 10.47 8.69
CA SER A 172 -6.68 9.40 9.18
C SER A 172 -5.20 9.82 9.19
N GLY A 173 -4.73 10.48 8.12
CA GLY A 173 -3.37 11.04 8.09
C GLY A 173 -3.13 12.06 9.20
N LYS A 174 -4.06 13.00 9.41
CA LYS A 174 -3.99 14.00 10.49
C LYS A 174 -3.99 13.35 11.88
N THR A 175 -4.83 12.34 12.11
CA THR A 175 -4.90 11.65 13.41
C THR A 175 -3.62 10.88 13.69
N VAL A 176 -3.02 10.22 12.68
CA VAL A 176 -1.71 9.55 12.82
C VAL A 176 -0.60 10.55 13.13
N GLN A 177 -0.60 11.72 12.49
CA GLN A 177 0.37 12.79 12.80
C GLN A 177 0.23 13.28 14.25
N ALA A 178 -1.00 13.56 14.70
CA ALA A 178 -1.27 13.97 16.07
C ALA A 178 -0.87 12.88 17.09
N LEU A 179 -1.17 11.62 16.80
CA LEU A 179 -0.78 10.48 17.64
C LEU A 179 0.75 10.39 17.77
N ASN A 180 1.47 10.50 16.66
CA ASN A 180 2.93 10.47 16.67
C ASN A 180 3.54 11.66 17.44
N PHE A 181 2.94 12.84 17.31
CA PHE A 181 3.34 14.02 18.10
C PHE A 181 3.20 13.77 19.61
N HIS A 182 2.04 13.26 20.05
CA HIS A 182 1.82 12.94 21.46
C HIS A 182 2.72 11.81 21.96
N LYS A 183 2.98 10.79 21.13
CA LYS A 183 3.89 9.70 21.46
C LYS A 183 5.32 10.20 21.72
N ARG A 184 5.84 11.12 20.87
CA ARG A 184 7.16 11.73 21.08
C ARG A 184 7.20 12.55 22.37
N ARG A 185 6.21 13.42 22.59
CA ARG A 185 6.14 14.22 23.83
C ARG A 185 6.09 13.35 25.09
N LEU A 186 5.37 12.23 25.04
CA LEU A 186 5.31 11.29 26.15
C LEU A 186 6.68 10.62 26.38
N GLN A 187 7.36 10.22 25.30
CA GLN A 187 8.71 9.66 25.38
C GLN A 187 9.69 10.67 25.99
N ASP A 188 9.70 11.92 25.52
CA ASP A 188 10.56 12.98 26.07
C ASP A 188 10.27 13.21 27.58
N ALA A 189 8.99 13.21 27.97
CA ALA A 189 8.60 13.35 29.37
C ALA A 189 9.02 12.14 30.22
N MET A 190 8.99 10.94 29.66
CA MET A 190 9.46 9.72 30.33
C MET A 190 10.98 9.76 30.54
N GLU A 191 11.73 10.17 29.51
CA GLU A 191 13.19 10.30 29.59
C GLU A 191 13.60 11.35 30.62
N THR A 192 12.94 12.51 30.64
CA THR A 192 13.18 13.53 31.66
C THR A 192 12.81 13.04 33.06
N SER A 193 11.72 12.30 33.22
CA SER A 193 11.35 11.67 34.51
C SER A 193 12.43 10.72 34.99
N VAL A 194 12.97 9.85 34.12
CA VAL A 194 14.05 8.92 34.47
C VAL A 194 15.32 9.68 34.89
N CYS A 195 15.71 10.72 34.16
CA CYS A 195 16.83 11.57 34.54
C CYS A 195 16.62 12.22 35.91
N LEU A 196 15.44 12.80 36.16
CA LEU A 196 15.11 13.44 37.43
C LEU A 196 15.11 12.44 38.59
N MET A 197 14.62 11.21 38.39
CA MET A 197 14.68 10.17 39.43
C MET A 197 16.12 9.83 39.81
N LYS A 198 17.02 9.74 38.83
CA LYS A 198 18.46 9.51 39.05
C LYS A 198 19.10 10.70 39.79
N ASP A 199 18.77 11.92 39.40
CA ASP A 199 19.25 13.12 40.09
C ASP A 199 18.77 13.18 41.54
N ILE A 200 17.52 12.81 41.79
CA ILE A 200 16.94 12.74 43.13
C ILE A 200 17.67 11.68 43.96
N SER A 201 17.95 10.49 43.41
CA SER A 201 18.67 9.45 44.15
C SER A 201 20.09 9.89 44.50
N GLN A 202 20.81 10.49 43.55
CA GLN A 202 22.15 11.04 43.78
C GLN A 202 22.17 12.14 44.85
N ARG A 203 21.19 13.06 44.81
CA ARG A 203 21.06 14.11 45.83
C ARG A 203 20.76 13.55 47.21
N LYS A 204 19.92 12.51 47.31
CA LYS A 204 19.65 11.82 48.58
C LYS A 204 20.92 11.18 49.16
N GLU A 205 21.70 10.48 48.35
CA GLU A 205 22.98 9.90 48.78
C GLU A 205 23.98 10.97 49.25
N LEU A 206 24.02 12.12 48.58
CA LEU A 206 24.87 13.23 48.98
C LEU A 206 24.40 13.85 50.30
N LEU A 207 23.09 14.04 50.48
CA LEU A 207 22.52 14.52 51.75
C LEU A 207 22.87 13.59 52.90
N GLU A 208 22.73 12.27 52.73
CA GLU A 208 23.11 11.30 53.75
C GLU A 208 24.61 11.36 54.11
N LYS A 209 25.49 11.69 53.16
CA LYS A 209 26.93 11.90 53.43
C LYS A 209 27.17 13.18 54.22
N ILE A 210 26.54 14.28 53.82
CA ILE A 210 26.66 15.57 54.50
C ILE A 210 26.10 15.48 55.93
N GLU A 211 24.97 14.80 56.14
CA GLU A 211 24.41 14.58 57.47
C GLU A 211 25.39 13.82 58.38
N ARG A 212 26.02 12.76 57.87
CA ARG A 212 27.07 12.02 58.60
C ARG A 212 28.29 12.89 58.92
N GLU A 213 28.78 13.66 57.95
CA GLU A 213 29.90 14.60 58.15
C GLU A 213 29.55 15.70 59.16
N THR A 214 28.32 16.19 59.15
CA THR A 214 27.84 17.22 60.07
C THR A 214 27.82 16.71 61.51
N ILE A 215 27.32 15.48 61.73
CA ILE A 215 27.34 14.83 63.05
C ILE A 215 28.79 14.69 63.56
N LEU A 216 29.70 14.20 62.71
CA LEU A 216 31.12 14.07 63.09
C LEU A 216 31.75 15.43 63.42
N ALA A 217 31.50 16.46 62.62
CA ALA A 217 31.99 17.80 62.85
C ALA A 217 31.44 18.40 64.15
N GLU A 218 30.17 18.14 64.49
CA GLU A 218 29.57 18.56 65.76
C GLU A 218 30.21 17.84 66.96
N GLU A 219 30.48 16.54 66.86
CA GLU A 219 31.19 15.79 67.89
C GLU A 219 32.62 16.31 68.11
N GLU A 220 33.36 16.57 67.04
CA GLU A 220 34.70 17.14 67.10
C GLU A 220 34.70 18.55 67.69
N ARG A 221 33.73 19.39 67.27
CA ARG A 221 33.51 20.72 67.83
C ARG A 221 33.23 20.64 69.33
N ALA A 222 32.35 19.73 69.77
CA ALA A 222 32.03 19.56 71.19
C ALA A 222 33.26 19.14 72.02
N LYS A 223 34.08 18.21 71.49
CA LYS A 223 35.36 17.82 72.11
C LYS A 223 36.31 19.02 72.23
N ALA A 224 36.50 19.77 71.15
CA ALA A 224 37.36 20.95 71.12
C ALA A 224 36.87 22.05 72.08
N GLU A 225 35.55 22.31 72.14
CA GLU A 225 34.95 23.26 73.07
C GLU A 225 35.15 22.85 74.53
N SER A 226 35.01 21.56 74.85
CA SER A 226 35.24 21.03 76.20
C SER A 226 36.70 21.22 76.65
N LEU A 227 37.66 20.93 75.76
CA LEU A 227 39.08 21.13 76.00
C LEU A 227 39.42 22.62 76.15
N ASN A 228 38.87 23.48 75.29
CA ASN A 228 39.07 24.93 75.39
C ASN A 228 38.55 25.48 76.73
N LYS A 229 37.37 25.03 77.17
CA LYS A 229 36.83 25.39 78.50
C LYS A 229 37.77 24.94 79.63
N GLN A 230 38.33 23.73 79.55
CA GLN A 230 39.29 23.24 80.55
C GLN A 230 40.57 24.09 80.57
N LEU A 231 41.16 24.38 79.40
CA LEU A 231 42.36 25.21 79.30
C LEU A 231 42.12 26.64 79.81
N ARG A 232 40.97 27.24 79.52
CA ARG A 232 40.60 28.55 80.06
C ARG A 232 40.49 28.56 81.58
N ARG A 233 39.94 27.49 82.19
CA ARG A 233 39.91 27.32 83.65
C ARG A 233 41.32 27.22 84.23
N GLN A 234 42.18 26.40 83.61
CA GLN A 234 43.59 26.31 84.03
C GLN A 234 44.30 27.66 83.93
N LEU A 235 44.03 28.44 82.89
CA LEU A 235 44.61 29.77 82.70
C LEU A 235 44.06 30.80 83.72
N SER A 236 42.80 30.70 84.13
CA SER A 236 42.24 31.58 85.17
C SER A 236 42.79 31.26 86.56
N ASP A 237 43.02 29.96 86.84
CA ASP A 237 43.56 29.46 88.10
C ASP A 237 45.07 29.70 88.20
N TYR A 238 45.75 29.86 87.06
CA TYR A 238 47.15 30.20 87.01
C TYR A 238 47.40 31.61 87.59
N ARG A 239 48.20 31.67 88.65
CA ARG A 239 48.71 32.90 89.25
C ARG A 239 50.22 32.88 89.16
N VAL A 240 50.80 33.90 88.52
CA VAL A 240 52.24 34.12 88.49
C VAL A 240 52.70 34.44 89.92
N PRO A 241 53.61 33.66 90.52
CA PRO A 241 54.13 33.96 91.85
C PRO A 241 54.77 35.35 91.86
N PRO A 242 54.57 36.16 92.91
CA PRO A 242 55.24 37.46 93.04
C PRO A 242 56.76 37.28 92.88
N VAL A 243 57.40 38.19 92.13
CA VAL A 243 58.84 38.10 91.78
C VAL A 243 59.71 37.84 93.01
N LEU A 244 59.38 38.47 94.15
CA LEU A 244 60.10 38.29 95.40
C LEU A 244 60.04 36.84 95.92
N ARG A 245 58.87 36.19 95.83
CA ARG A 245 58.68 34.79 96.25
C ARG A 245 59.45 33.84 95.32
N TYR A 246 59.43 34.10 94.01
CA TYR A 246 60.22 33.33 93.05
C TYR A 246 61.72 33.46 93.31
N VAL A 247 62.20 34.67 93.60
CA VAL A 247 63.61 34.92 93.96
C VAL A 247 63.97 34.22 95.26
N GLN A 248 63.11 34.27 96.29
CA GLN A 248 63.32 33.56 97.56
C GLN A 248 63.37 32.04 97.37
N GLU A 249 62.44 31.46 96.63
CA GLU A 249 62.45 30.02 96.32
C GLU A 249 63.68 29.62 95.50
N LYS A 250 64.13 30.48 94.57
CA LYS A 250 65.36 30.23 93.79
C LYS A 250 66.65 30.37 94.62
N MET A 251 66.68 31.31 95.56
CA MET A 251 67.75 31.43 96.55
C MET A 251 67.79 30.20 97.43
N ALA A 252 66.64 29.73 97.95
CA ALA A 252 66.56 28.51 98.73
C ALA A 252 67.04 27.27 97.95
N ILE A 253 66.72 27.17 96.65
CA ILE A 253 67.25 26.11 95.77
C ILE A 253 68.78 26.22 95.64
N SER A 254 69.32 27.43 95.46
CA SER A 254 70.76 27.68 95.40
C SER A 254 71.46 27.30 96.71
N ASP A 255 70.89 27.69 97.85
CA ASP A 255 71.41 27.34 99.18
C ASP A 255 71.39 25.84 99.42
N LEU A 256 70.30 25.17 99.03
CA LEU A 256 70.22 23.71 99.06
C LEU A 256 71.28 23.08 98.14
N GLN A 257 71.49 23.59 96.92
CA GLN A 257 72.53 23.10 96.02
C GLN A 257 73.95 23.29 96.57
N THR A 258 74.24 24.42 97.22
CA THR A 258 75.55 24.64 97.86
C THR A 258 75.74 23.74 99.07
N SER A 259 74.69 23.52 99.87
CA SER A 259 74.70 22.57 100.98
C SER A 259 74.92 21.14 100.49
N LEU A 260 74.28 20.76 99.38
CA LEU A 260 74.42 19.45 98.76
C LEU A 260 75.86 19.24 98.27
N LYS A 261 76.45 20.23 97.58
CA LYS A 261 77.87 20.21 97.20
C LYS A 261 78.80 20.16 98.42
N ALA A 262 78.47 20.83 99.51
CA ALA A 262 79.26 20.79 100.74
C ALA A 262 79.19 19.41 101.40
N TRP A 263 78.02 18.77 101.41
CA TRP A 263 77.84 17.40 101.88
C TRP A 263 78.56 16.39 100.98
N GLU A 264 78.49 16.53 99.66
CA GLU A 264 79.27 15.73 98.70
C GLU A 264 80.78 15.83 98.99
N ARG A 265 81.30 17.04 99.26
CA ARG A 265 82.70 17.23 99.66
C ARG A 265 83.02 16.56 101.00
N LYS A 266 82.15 16.66 102.01
CA LYS A 266 82.33 15.97 103.30
C LYS A 266 82.34 14.45 103.14
N VAL A 267 81.47 13.90 102.30
CA VAL A 267 81.44 12.47 101.96
C VAL A 267 82.74 12.09 101.27
N SER A 268 83.22 12.86 100.30
CA SER A 268 84.51 12.62 99.64
C SER A 268 85.70 12.64 100.60
N ILE A 269 85.75 13.59 101.55
CA ILE A 269 86.80 13.62 102.60
C ILE A 269 86.68 12.38 103.50
N ALA A 270 85.48 12.00 103.90
CA ALA A 270 85.25 10.79 104.70
C ALA A 270 85.71 9.53 103.95
N GLU A 271 85.41 9.41 102.66
CA GLU A 271 85.89 8.32 101.80
C GLU A 271 87.41 8.31 101.66
N MET A 272 88.06 9.45 101.43
CA MET A 272 89.52 9.55 101.40
C MET A 272 90.14 9.19 102.74
N SER A 273 89.55 9.62 103.86
CA SER A 273 89.99 9.27 105.21
C SER A 273 89.88 7.76 105.44
N LEU A 274 88.75 7.14 105.07
CA LEU A 274 88.55 5.70 105.13
C LEU A 274 89.57 4.95 104.26
N GLN A 275 89.87 5.46 103.07
CA GLN A 275 90.89 4.89 102.19
C GLN A 275 92.29 4.98 102.82
N SER A 276 92.63 6.09 103.46
CA SER A 276 93.89 6.26 104.19
C SER A 276 93.99 5.35 105.43
N TYR A 277 92.92 5.20 106.21
CA TYR A 277 92.85 4.21 107.31
C TYR A 277 92.99 2.78 106.78
N ARG A 278 92.36 2.43 105.66
CA ARG A 278 92.53 1.12 105.00
C ARG A 278 93.97 0.89 104.56
N ARG A 279 94.65 1.91 104.01
CA ARG A 279 96.08 1.83 103.64
C ARG A 279 96.99 1.68 104.87
N ALA A 280 96.72 2.41 105.95
CA ALA A 280 97.44 2.28 107.22
C ALA A 280 97.25 0.89 107.86
N TRP A 281 96.00 0.40 107.91
CA TRP A 281 95.68 -0.94 108.39
C TRP A 281 96.34 -2.05 107.56
N ASN A 282 96.36 -1.94 106.24
CA ASN A 282 97.03 -2.91 105.38
C ASN A 282 98.56 -2.92 105.59
N ARG A 283 99.19 -1.78 105.91
CA ARG A 283 100.62 -1.73 106.29
C ARG A 283 100.88 -2.47 107.60
N VAL A 284 100.04 -2.28 108.61
CA VAL A 284 100.13 -2.98 109.91
C VAL A 284 99.88 -4.49 109.75
N LYS A 285 98.98 -4.89 108.84
CA LYS A 285 98.69 -6.30 108.53
C LYS A 285 99.83 -7.01 107.78
N MET A 286 100.62 -6.28 107.00
CA MET A 286 101.80 -6.85 106.30
C MET A 286 103.00 -7.01 107.24
N THR A 287 103.15 -6.13 108.24
CA THR A 287 104.17 -6.27 109.29
C THR A 287 103.89 -7.40 110.29
N SER A 288 102.64 -7.87 110.41
CA SER A 288 102.29 -9.07 111.19
C SER A 288 102.44 -10.39 110.40
N LYS A 289 103.06 -10.38 109.21
CA LYS A 289 103.30 -11.55 108.35
C LYS A 289 104.77 -11.81 108.01
N GLN A 290 105.73 -11.15 108.69
CA GLN A 290 107.17 -11.39 108.52
C GLN A 290 107.95 -11.71 109.81
N HIS A 291 107.27 -12.01 110.92
CA HIS A 291 107.83 -12.72 112.09
C HIS A 291 106.76 -13.62 112.72
#